data_AF-A0A0B1RRY6-F1
#
_entry.id   AF-A0A0B1RRY6-F1
#
_cell.length_a   1.000
_cell.length_b   1.000
_cell.length_c   1.000
_cell.angle_alpha   90.00
_cell.angle_beta   90.00
_cell.angle_gamma   90.00
#
_symmetry.space_group_name_H-M   'P 1'
#
loop_
_entity.id
_entity.type
_entity.pdbx_description
1 polymer ?
#
loop_
_entity_poly.entity_id
_entity_poly.type
_entity_poly.pdbx_seq_one_letter_code
_entity_poly.pdbx_strand_id
1 'polypeptide(L)'
;MTMEKQDGNPKFAFLYGGPFNEYYRFCVNMEIQKLRGPPPPLPPHPGNGCLGPPPVESEAIRKMNGQKEQLRQQITDSERNLKAHHDAIPAMKEAQVAQAIVLSETQKMTQILANVNFDVSPLGAILDQLNTGKCSKDLVSTSRKWIFEHCQTDQLREVVLTYLLSRVKDSQATDNFRLNVLYVINDWAYQWYVIFLLFYSTSGTNSFNLAKGSVLIPRHKCYLATYR
;
A
#
# COMPACT_ATOMS: atom_id res chain seq x y z
N MET A 1 -23.78 -24.11 63.62
CA MET A 1 -24.06 -23.61 62.25
C MET A 1 -24.28 -24.84 61.38
N THR A 2 -25.48 -25.01 60.85
CA THR A 2 -25.92 -26.22 60.14
C THR A 2 -25.40 -26.23 58.71
N MET A 3 -24.84 -27.37 58.28
CA MET A 3 -24.27 -27.58 56.93
C MET A 3 -25.24 -27.18 55.79
N GLU A 4 -26.54 -27.21 56.05
CA GLU A 4 -27.60 -26.79 55.12
C GLU A 4 -27.54 -25.32 54.69
N LYS A 5 -26.92 -24.42 55.47
CA LYS A 5 -26.78 -23.00 55.09
C LYS A 5 -25.58 -22.72 54.17
N GLN A 6 -24.71 -23.72 53.98
CA GLN A 6 -23.48 -23.61 53.18
C GLN A 6 -23.63 -24.29 51.82
N ASP A 7 -24.61 -25.18 51.68
CA ASP A 7 -24.94 -25.84 50.43
C ASP A 7 -25.47 -24.84 49.39
N GLY A 8 -24.96 -24.93 48.16
CA GLY A 8 -25.31 -24.01 47.06
C GLY A 8 -24.69 -22.60 47.13
N ASN A 9 -23.93 -22.24 48.16
CA ASN A 9 -23.28 -20.92 48.24
C ASN A 9 -21.87 -20.97 47.61
N PRO A 10 -21.56 -20.17 46.57
CA PRO A 10 -20.26 -20.18 45.91
C PRO A 10 -19.10 -19.84 46.85
N LYS A 11 -19.37 -19.09 47.93
CA LYS A 11 -18.39 -18.78 48.98
C LYS A 11 -17.89 -20.03 49.71
N PHE A 12 -18.72 -21.07 49.83
CA PHE A 12 -18.40 -22.32 50.52
C PHE A 12 -18.21 -23.49 49.54
N ALA A 13 -18.20 -23.24 48.23
CA ALA A 13 -18.01 -24.29 47.21
C ALA A 13 -16.70 -25.07 47.40
N PHE A 14 -15.67 -24.45 48.00
CA PHE A 14 -14.42 -25.12 48.36
C PHE A 14 -14.61 -26.22 49.42
N LEU A 15 -15.74 -26.34 50.11
CA LEU A 15 -16.03 -27.47 51.01
C LEU A 15 -16.61 -28.68 50.27
N TYR A 16 -17.24 -28.46 49.11
CA TYR A 16 -18.05 -29.45 48.40
C TYR A 16 -17.53 -29.79 46.99
N GLY A 17 -16.21 -29.70 46.77
CA GLY A 17 -15.59 -30.08 45.49
C GLY A 17 -15.40 -28.96 44.46
N GLY A 18 -15.46 -27.69 44.88
CA GLY A 18 -15.11 -26.54 44.04
C GLY A 18 -13.60 -26.40 43.74
N PRO A 19 -13.20 -25.41 42.93
CA PRO A 19 -11.81 -25.23 42.44
C PRO A 19 -10.73 -25.16 43.52
N PHE A 20 -11.10 -24.74 44.74
CA PHE A 20 -10.19 -24.58 45.88
C PHE A 20 -10.34 -25.67 46.95
N ASN A 21 -11.10 -26.74 46.69
CA ASN A 21 -11.38 -27.80 47.66
C ASN A 21 -10.12 -28.56 48.09
N GLU A 22 -9.30 -28.95 47.13
CA GLU A 22 -8.05 -29.66 47.40
C GLU A 22 -7.07 -28.83 48.25
N TYR A 23 -6.95 -27.53 47.96
CA TYR A 23 -6.10 -26.62 48.74
C TYR A 23 -6.61 -26.47 50.18
N TYR A 24 -7.93 -26.33 50.38
CA TYR A 24 -8.52 -26.28 51.71
C TYR A 24 -8.30 -27.58 52.50
N ARG A 25 -8.52 -28.75 51.88
CA ARG A 25 -8.28 -30.06 52.52
C ARG A 25 -6.82 -30.23 52.95
N PHE A 26 -5.89 -29.78 52.11
CA PHE A 26 -4.46 -29.79 52.44
C PHE A 26 -4.15 -28.92 53.66
N CYS A 27 -4.61 -27.67 53.68
CA CYS A 27 -4.39 -26.76 54.82
C CYS A 27 -4.98 -27.32 56.12
N VAL A 28 -6.20 -27.87 56.06
CA VAL A 28 -6.86 -28.49 57.21
C VAL A 28 -6.09 -29.70 57.72
N ASN A 29 -5.62 -30.59 56.85
CA ASN A 29 -4.83 -31.75 57.24
C ASN A 29 -3.49 -31.35 57.89
N MET A 30 -2.84 -30.31 57.36
CA MET A 30 -1.61 -29.78 57.93
C MET A 30 -1.84 -29.18 59.33
N GLU A 31 -2.98 -28.50 59.54
CA GLU A 31 -3.33 -27.97 60.85
C GLU A 31 -3.73 -29.08 61.84
N ILE A 32 -4.43 -30.14 61.38
CA ILE A 32 -4.73 -31.34 62.19
C ILE A 32 -3.45 -32.05 62.62
N GLN A 33 -2.43 -32.12 61.76
CA GLN A 33 -1.12 -32.68 62.10
C GLN A 33 -0.33 -31.82 63.08
N LYS A 34 -0.52 -30.49 63.09
CA LYS A 34 0.08 -29.63 64.13
C LYS A 34 -0.61 -29.78 65.48
N LEU A 35 -1.92 -30.04 65.48
CA LEU A 35 -2.71 -30.22 66.70
C LEU A 35 -2.56 -31.61 67.31
N ARG A 36 -2.42 -32.65 66.48
CA ARG A 36 -2.01 -33.99 66.91
C ARG A 36 -0.49 -34.00 67.00
N GLY A 37 0.04 -33.68 68.19
CA GLY A 37 1.48 -33.75 68.47
C GLY A 37 2.14 -35.06 68.02
N PRO A 38 3.48 -35.14 68.04
CA PRO A 38 4.26 -36.14 67.31
C PRO A 38 3.80 -37.58 67.63
N PRO A 39 3.76 -38.49 66.64
CA PRO A 39 3.33 -39.86 66.84
C PRO A 39 4.27 -40.60 67.81
N PRO A 40 3.80 -41.67 68.49
CA PRO A 40 4.65 -42.49 69.35
C PRO A 40 5.82 -43.10 68.56
N PRO A 41 6.99 -43.30 69.19
CA PRO A 41 8.18 -43.75 68.49
C PRO A 41 8.05 -45.21 68.04
N LEU A 42 8.21 -45.44 66.73
CA LEU A 42 8.48 -46.76 66.14
C LEU A 42 10.01 -47.04 66.14
N PRO A 43 10.45 -48.32 66.04
CA PRO A 43 11.81 -48.75 66.37
C PRO A 43 12.91 -48.15 65.46
N PRO A 44 14.18 -48.14 65.90
CA PRO A 44 15.22 -47.32 65.31
C PRO A 44 15.76 -47.90 63.98
N HIS A 45 15.63 -47.13 62.90
CA HIS A 45 16.48 -47.28 61.71
C HIS A 45 17.58 -46.21 61.72
N PRO A 46 18.83 -46.58 61.40
CA PRO A 46 19.98 -45.70 61.58
C PRO A 46 20.14 -44.73 60.40
N GLY A 47 20.29 -43.44 60.72
CA GLY A 47 20.93 -42.45 59.85
C GLY A 47 20.06 -41.86 58.74
N ASN A 48 19.61 -40.61 58.92
CA ASN A 48 20.00 -39.49 58.08
C ASN A 48 19.11 -38.27 58.32
N GLY A 49 19.78 -37.13 58.55
CA GLY A 49 19.47 -35.83 57.94
C GLY A 49 18.04 -35.32 58.00
N CYS A 50 17.85 -34.23 58.75
CA CYS A 50 16.78 -33.27 58.51
C CYS A 50 16.82 -32.80 57.04
N LEU A 51 15.96 -33.36 56.19
CA LEU A 51 15.61 -32.83 54.88
C LEU A 51 14.10 -32.93 54.78
N GLY A 52 13.43 -31.77 54.82
CA GLY A 52 12.00 -31.69 54.56
C GLY A 52 11.68 -32.30 53.19
N PRO A 53 10.50 -32.91 53.00
CA PRO A 53 10.13 -33.46 51.71
C PRO A 53 10.16 -32.35 50.64
N PRO A 54 10.61 -32.63 49.40
CA PRO A 54 10.46 -31.70 48.29
C PRO A 54 8.97 -31.36 48.14
N PRO A 55 8.60 -30.14 47.72
CA PRO A 55 7.21 -29.82 47.44
C PRO A 55 6.75 -30.71 46.29
N VAL A 56 5.93 -31.72 46.59
CA VAL A 56 5.28 -32.54 45.58
C VAL A 56 4.24 -31.63 44.92
N GLU A 57 4.62 -30.99 43.81
CA GLU A 57 3.73 -30.17 43.00
C GLU A 57 2.53 -31.03 42.61
N SER A 58 1.36 -30.74 43.19
CA SER A 58 0.16 -31.53 42.95
C SER A 58 -0.18 -31.54 41.47
N GLU A 59 -0.63 -32.68 40.92
CA GLU A 59 -0.98 -32.85 39.51
C GLU A 59 -1.93 -31.76 38.98
N ALA A 60 -2.81 -31.24 39.85
CA ALA A 60 -3.68 -30.10 39.57
C ALA A 60 -2.92 -28.80 39.29
N ILE A 61 -1.83 -28.50 40.01
CA ILE A 61 -0.97 -27.33 39.80
C ILE A 61 -0.24 -27.46 38.47
N ARG A 62 0.28 -28.65 38.15
CA ARG A 62 0.90 -28.94 36.84
C ARG A 62 -0.08 -28.73 35.68
N LYS A 63 -1.31 -29.22 35.81
CA LYS A 63 -2.35 -29.07 34.79
C LYS A 63 -2.76 -27.61 34.59
N MET A 64 -2.89 -26.85 35.68
CA MET A 64 -3.20 -25.42 35.64
C MET A 64 -2.05 -24.60 35.02
N ASN A 65 -0.80 -24.92 35.38
CA ASN A 65 0.39 -24.30 34.79
C ASN A 65 0.48 -24.59 33.29
N GLY A 66 0.13 -25.80 32.85
CA GLY A 66 0.02 -26.14 31.42
C GLY A 66 -1.04 -25.31 30.69
N GLN A 67 -2.23 -25.14 31.27
CA GLN A 67 -3.28 -24.28 30.69
C GLN A 67 -2.87 -22.80 30.63
N LYS A 68 -2.19 -22.31 31.66
CA LYS A 68 -1.66 -20.95 31.71
C LYS A 68 -0.64 -20.70 30.60
N GLU A 69 0.25 -21.65 30.34
CA GLU A 69 1.22 -21.56 29.26
C GLU A 69 0.53 -21.60 27.89
N GLN A 70 -0.49 -22.45 27.73
CA GLN A 70 -1.27 -22.54 26.50
C GLN A 70 -2.00 -21.22 26.18
N LEU A 71 -2.59 -20.56 27.19
CA LEU A 71 -3.18 -19.23 27.03
C LEU A 71 -2.13 -18.16 26.70
N ARG A 72 -0.95 -18.20 27.33
CA ARG A 72 0.14 -17.27 27.04
C ARG A 72 0.64 -17.39 25.61
N GLN A 73 0.73 -18.62 25.11
CA GLN A 73 1.08 -18.87 23.72
C GLN A 73 0.02 -18.32 22.77
N GLN A 74 -1.27 -18.56 23.05
CA GLN A 74 -2.36 -17.98 22.27
C GLN A 74 -2.34 -16.45 22.25
N ILE A 75 -2.07 -15.80 23.38
CA ILE A 75 -1.94 -14.34 23.45
C ILE A 75 -0.80 -13.89 22.53
N THR A 76 0.38 -14.50 22.67
CA THR A 76 1.56 -14.17 21.87
C THR A 76 1.30 -14.33 20.36
N ASP A 77 0.63 -15.41 19.97
CA ASP A 77 0.31 -15.69 18.57
C ASP A 77 -0.77 -14.72 18.04
N SER A 78 -1.75 -14.37 18.87
CA SER A 78 -2.78 -13.37 18.53
C SER A 78 -2.18 -11.96 18.37
N GLU A 79 -1.23 -11.58 19.22
CA GLU A 79 -0.53 -10.29 19.14
C GLU A 79 0.34 -10.22 17.89
N ARG A 80 1.05 -11.30 17.55
CA ARG A 80 1.78 -11.40 16.28
C ARG A 80 0.87 -11.26 15.07
N ASN A 81 -0.29 -11.93 15.09
CA ASN A 81 -1.25 -11.85 13.99
C ASN A 81 -1.84 -10.44 13.85
N LEU A 82 -2.26 -9.83 14.98
CA LEU A 82 -2.78 -8.46 14.98
C LEU A 82 -1.74 -7.47 14.47
N LYS A 83 -0.48 -7.61 14.90
CA LYS A 83 0.63 -6.80 14.41
C LYS A 83 0.86 -6.99 12.91
N ALA A 84 0.85 -8.23 12.42
CA ALA A 84 0.99 -8.50 10.99
C ALA A 84 -0.12 -7.83 10.16
N HIS A 85 -1.37 -7.85 10.63
CA HIS A 85 -2.46 -7.11 9.98
C HIS A 85 -2.25 -5.59 10.05
N HIS A 86 -1.85 -5.06 11.21
CA HIS A 86 -1.61 -3.63 11.37
C HIS A 86 -0.49 -3.13 10.46
N ASP A 87 0.55 -3.92 10.26
CA ASP A 87 1.69 -3.61 9.39
C ASP A 87 1.32 -3.76 7.90
N ALA A 88 0.49 -4.75 7.53
CA ALA A 88 0.14 -5.03 6.14
C ALA A 88 -0.96 -4.11 5.56
N ILE A 89 -1.95 -3.71 6.38
CA ILE A 89 -3.10 -2.91 5.90
C ILE A 89 -2.68 -1.56 5.29
N PRO A 90 -1.78 -0.77 5.90
CA PRO A 90 -1.32 0.50 5.34
C PRO A 90 -0.69 0.34 3.96
N ALA A 91 0.24 -0.61 3.81
CA ALA A 91 0.91 -0.89 2.54
C ALA A 91 -0.09 -1.32 1.46
N MET A 92 -1.07 -2.17 1.82
CA MET A 92 -2.12 -2.57 0.88
C MET A 92 -3.01 -1.40 0.46
N LYS A 93 -3.33 -0.48 1.39
CA LYS A 93 -4.11 0.73 1.09
C LYS A 93 -3.33 1.68 0.18
N GLU A 94 -2.05 1.91 0.43
CA GLU A 94 -1.20 2.74 -0.45
C GLU A 94 -1.13 2.16 -1.86
N ALA A 95 -0.94 0.84 -1.98
CA ALA A 95 -0.93 0.17 -3.27
C ALA A 95 -2.28 0.29 -4.00
N GLN A 96 -3.41 0.14 -3.30
CA GLN A 96 -4.74 0.34 -3.88
C GLN A 96 -4.96 1.78 -4.35
N VAL A 97 -4.57 2.77 -3.54
CA VAL A 97 -4.70 4.18 -3.90
C VAL A 97 -3.84 4.50 -5.12
N ALA A 98 -2.59 4.04 -5.16
CA ALA A 98 -1.70 4.22 -6.31
C ALA A 98 -2.30 3.61 -7.60
N GLN A 99 -2.83 2.39 -7.53
CA GLN A 99 -3.49 1.74 -8.66
C GLN A 99 -4.76 2.50 -9.10
N ALA A 100 -5.58 2.95 -8.16
CA ALA A 100 -6.80 3.71 -8.46
C ALA A 100 -6.48 5.03 -9.17
N ILE A 101 -5.41 5.72 -8.76
CA ILE A 101 -4.94 6.95 -9.43
C ILE A 101 -4.56 6.63 -10.88
N VAL A 102 -3.68 5.65 -11.12
CA VAL A 102 -3.23 5.26 -12.46
C VAL A 102 -4.40 4.86 -13.36
N LEU A 103 -5.34 4.08 -12.83
CA LEU A 103 -6.55 3.69 -13.56
C LEU A 103 -7.39 4.92 -13.93
N SER A 104 -7.60 5.83 -12.98
CA SER A 104 -8.39 7.04 -13.23
C SER A 104 -7.74 7.97 -14.25
N GLU A 105 -6.41 8.10 -14.25
CA GLU A 105 -5.67 8.89 -15.23
C GLU A 105 -5.76 8.28 -16.63
N THR A 106 -5.60 6.95 -16.73
CA THR A 106 -5.76 6.21 -18.00
C THR A 106 -7.18 6.37 -18.55
N GLN A 107 -8.20 6.21 -17.70
CA GLN A 107 -9.60 6.38 -18.10
C GLN A 107 -9.88 7.79 -18.60
N LYS A 108 -9.38 8.83 -17.90
CA LYS A 108 -9.50 10.22 -18.34
C LYS A 108 -8.86 10.44 -19.71
N MET A 109 -7.66 9.87 -19.93
CA MET A 109 -6.98 9.96 -21.22
C MET A 109 -7.82 9.35 -22.34
N THR A 110 -8.31 8.12 -22.15
CA THR A 110 -9.19 7.45 -23.13
C THR A 110 -10.45 8.26 -23.41
N GLN A 111 -11.04 8.85 -22.38
CA GLN A 111 -12.24 9.68 -22.53
C GLN A 111 -11.97 10.96 -23.33
N ILE A 112 -10.84 11.64 -23.09
CA ILE A 112 -10.44 12.84 -23.84
C ILE A 112 -10.25 12.50 -25.33
N LEU A 113 -9.54 11.41 -25.63
CA LEU A 113 -9.30 10.95 -27.00
C LEU A 113 -10.62 10.61 -27.73
N ALA A 114 -11.53 9.93 -27.04
CA ALA A 114 -12.85 9.60 -27.58
C ALA A 114 -13.70 10.85 -27.84
N ASN A 115 -13.69 11.83 -26.93
CA ASN A 115 -14.46 13.06 -27.06
C ASN A 115 -14.03 13.91 -28.27
N VAL A 116 -12.74 13.87 -28.62
CA VAL A 116 -12.19 14.62 -29.76
C VAL A 116 -12.15 13.77 -31.04
N ASN A 117 -12.59 12.50 -30.97
CA ASN A 117 -12.53 11.53 -32.06
C ASN A 117 -11.14 11.47 -32.71
N PHE A 118 -10.11 11.40 -31.87
CA PHE A 118 -8.71 11.42 -32.29
C PHE A 118 -8.07 10.06 -32.11
N ASP A 119 -7.76 9.39 -33.22
CA ASP A 119 -7.03 8.13 -33.19
C ASP A 119 -5.53 8.36 -33.00
N VAL A 120 -5.05 8.09 -31.79
CA VAL A 120 -3.64 8.22 -31.41
C VAL A 120 -2.86 6.91 -31.57
N SER A 121 -3.50 5.82 -31.98
CA SER A 121 -2.88 4.48 -32.07
C SER A 121 -1.63 4.45 -32.95
N PRO A 122 -1.57 5.12 -34.13
CA PRO A 122 -0.36 5.13 -34.95
C PRO A 122 0.84 5.78 -34.24
N LEU A 123 0.60 6.89 -33.53
CA LEU A 123 1.63 7.53 -32.70
C LEU A 123 2.04 6.62 -31.54
N GLY A 124 1.07 5.97 -30.90
CA GLY A 124 1.32 4.99 -29.84
C GLY A 124 2.30 3.90 -30.26
N ALA A 125 2.11 3.31 -31.43
CA ALA A 125 3.01 2.28 -31.96
C ALA A 125 4.46 2.78 -32.15
N ILE A 126 4.63 4.02 -32.62
CA ILE A 126 5.96 4.63 -32.77
C ILE A 126 6.59 4.88 -31.39
N LEU A 127 5.80 5.34 -30.41
CA LEU A 127 6.26 5.57 -29.04
C LEU A 127 6.64 4.25 -28.34
N ASP A 128 5.92 3.17 -28.59
CA ASP A 128 6.24 1.85 -28.02
C ASP A 128 7.59 1.32 -28.57
N GLN A 129 7.87 1.58 -29.85
CA GLN A 129 9.19 1.30 -30.43
C GLN A 129 10.28 2.18 -29.81
N LEU A 130 9.99 3.46 -29.53
CA LEU A 130 10.91 4.35 -28.82
C LEU A 130 11.15 3.93 -27.37
N ASN A 131 10.20 3.26 -26.73
CA ASN A 131 10.32 2.80 -25.35
C ASN A 131 11.08 1.47 -25.23
N THR A 132 10.95 0.59 -26.22
CA THR A 132 11.59 -0.73 -26.23
C THR A 132 12.94 -0.76 -26.96
N GLY A 133 13.18 0.17 -27.88
CA GLY A 133 14.38 0.24 -28.72
C GLY A 133 15.42 1.27 -28.25
N LYS A 134 16.62 1.22 -28.86
CA LYS A 134 17.64 2.29 -28.71
C LYS A 134 17.17 3.55 -29.47
N CYS A 135 17.53 4.73 -28.95
CA CYS A 135 17.24 6.03 -29.53
C CYS A 135 17.51 6.05 -31.04
N SER A 136 16.44 6.14 -31.84
CA SER A 136 16.56 6.33 -33.28
C SER A 136 16.03 7.72 -33.63
N LYS A 137 16.93 8.55 -34.16
CA LYS A 137 16.62 9.87 -34.74
C LYS A 137 15.47 9.77 -35.75
N ASP A 138 15.37 8.64 -36.45
CA ASP A 138 14.30 8.39 -37.43
C ASP A 138 12.94 8.24 -36.76
N LEU A 139 12.85 7.56 -35.62
CA LEU A 139 11.59 7.42 -34.88
C LEU A 139 11.14 8.76 -34.27
N VAL A 140 12.08 9.56 -33.77
CA VAL A 140 11.80 10.93 -33.30
C VAL A 140 11.28 11.80 -34.45
N SER A 141 11.97 11.76 -35.60
CA SER A 141 11.57 12.48 -36.82
C SER A 141 10.20 12.03 -37.34
N THR A 142 9.92 10.72 -37.32
CA THR A 142 8.64 10.14 -37.74
C THR A 142 7.51 10.54 -36.81
N SER A 143 7.75 10.50 -35.48
CA SER A 143 6.78 10.96 -34.48
C SER A 143 6.42 12.43 -34.68
N ARG A 144 7.43 13.30 -34.84
CA ARG A 144 7.23 14.73 -35.13
C ARG A 144 6.40 14.94 -36.39
N LYS A 145 6.74 14.24 -37.48
CA LYS A 145 6.01 14.34 -38.75
C LYS A 145 4.54 13.97 -38.57
N TRP A 146 4.26 12.86 -37.90
CA TRP A 146 2.90 12.42 -37.62
C TRP A 146 2.12 13.47 -36.82
N ILE A 147 2.71 14.00 -35.74
CA ILE A 147 2.09 15.04 -34.91
C ILE A 147 1.78 16.28 -35.75
N PHE A 148 2.71 16.72 -36.59
CA PHE A 148 2.52 17.87 -37.46
C PHE A 148 1.36 17.70 -38.45
N GLU A 149 1.25 16.51 -39.07
CA GLU A 149 0.23 16.21 -40.08
C GLU A 149 -1.18 16.07 -39.48
N HIS A 150 -1.29 15.51 -38.28
CA HIS A 150 -2.58 15.12 -37.68
C HIS A 150 -3.07 16.12 -36.61
N CYS A 151 -2.19 16.88 -35.95
CA CYS A 151 -2.55 17.80 -34.87
C CYS A 151 -2.65 19.26 -35.37
N GLN A 152 -3.61 19.52 -36.25
CA GLN A 152 -3.74 20.80 -36.96
C GLN A 152 -4.48 21.88 -36.16
N THR A 153 -5.25 21.50 -35.14
CA THR A 153 -6.02 22.43 -34.29
C THR A 153 -5.42 22.53 -32.91
N ASP A 154 -5.67 23.64 -32.21
CA ASP A 154 -5.18 23.83 -30.83
C ASP A 154 -5.70 22.74 -29.89
N GLN A 155 -6.94 22.26 -30.10
CA GLN A 155 -7.51 21.16 -29.34
C GLN A 155 -6.72 19.86 -29.54
N LEU A 156 -6.38 19.52 -30.78
CA LEU A 156 -5.60 18.32 -31.06
C LEU A 156 -4.16 18.43 -30.53
N ARG A 157 -3.58 19.64 -30.54
CA ARG A 157 -2.26 19.91 -29.96
C ARG A 157 -2.24 19.73 -28.45
N GLU A 158 -3.26 20.20 -27.76
CA GLU A 158 -3.39 20.01 -26.32
C GLU A 158 -3.59 18.52 -25.98
N VAL A 159 -4.44 17.82 -26.74
CA VAL A 159 -4.68 16.39 -26.55
C VAL A 159 -3.41 15.57 -26.76
N VAL A 160 -2.65 15.82 -27.83
CA VAL A 160 -1.42 15.06 -28.10
C VAL A 160 -0.33 15.33 -27.05
N LEU A 161 -0.21 16.57 -26.57
CA LEU A 161 0.72 16.88 -25.46
C LEU A 161 0.33 16.20 -24.17
N THR A 162 -0.98 16.19 -23.85
CA THR A 162 -1.51 15.49 -22.68
C THR A 162 -1.27 13.98 -22.80
N TYR A 163 -1.43 13.42 -24.01
CA TYR A 163 -1.13 12.01 -24.28
C TYR A 163 0.36 11.69 -24.11
N LEU A 164 1.26 12.48 -24.69
CA LEU A 164 2.71 12.33 -24.51
C LEU A 164 3.12 12.39 -23.04
N LEU A 165 2.54 13.33 -22.28
CA LEU A 165 2.76 13.42 -20.84
C LEU A 165 2.29 12.14 -20.12
N SER A 166 1.13 11.60 -20.45
CA SER A 166 0.64 10.35 -19.86
C SER A 166 1.57 9.16 -20.13
N ARG A 167 2.17 9.08 -21.34
CA ARG A 167 3.14 8.04 -21.68
C ARG A 167 4.45 8.19 -20.91
N VAL A 168 4.91 9.42 -20.65
CA VAL A 168 6.15 9.69 -19.89
C VAL A 168 5.99 9.44 -18.39
N LYS A 169 4.77 9.67 -17.86
CA LYS A 169 4.40 9.41 -16.46
C LYS A 169 4.22 7.93 -16.14
N ASP A 170 4.07 7.08 -17.17
CA ASP A 170 3.93 5.63 -17.00
C ASP A 170 5.15 5.06 -16.24
N SER A 171 4.90 4.21 -15.24
CA SER A 171 5.97 3.54 -14.48
C SER A 171 6.84 2.64 -15.36
N GLN A 172 6.34 2.19 -16.52
CA GLN A 172 7.08 1.39 -17.50
C GLN A 172 7.90 2.24 -18.49
N ALA A 173 7.80 3.58 -18.43
CA ALA A 173 8.60 4.45 -19.27
C ALA A 173 10.07 4.45 -18.81
N THR A 174 10.97 4.16 -19.74
CA THR A 174 12.42 4.24 -19.51
C THR A 174 12.92 5.69 -19.56
N ASP A 175 14.02 6.02 -18.88
CA ASP A 175 14.57 7.39 -18.93
C ASP A 175 15.00 7.81 -20.33
N ASN A 176 15.50 6.86 -21.13
CA ASN A 176 15.76 7.07 -22.54
C ASN A 176 14.49 7.43 -23.32
N PHE A 177 13.36 6.78 -23.04
CA PHE A 177 12.08 7.14 -23.63
C PHE A 177 11.66 8.57 -23.25
N ARG A 178 11.79 8.95 -21.97
CA ARG A 178 11.48 10.32 -21.52
C ARG A 178 12.31 11.36 -22.28
N LEU A 179 13.60 11.09 -22.47
CA LEU A 179 14.50 11.93 -23.25
C LEU A 179 14.08 11.98 -24.74
N ASN A 180 13.71 10.85 -25.34
CA ASN A 180 13.25 10.79 -26.72
C ASN A 180 11.96 11.61 -26.93
N VAL A 181 11.00 11.52 -26.01
CA VAL A 181 9.77 12.34 -26.05
C VAL A 181 10.10 13.82 -25.95
N LEU A 182 11.08 14.20 -25.11
CA LEU A 182 11.55 15.60 -25.03
C LEU A 182 12.09 16.09 -26.38
N TYR A 183 12.85 15.26 -27.10
CA TYR A 183 13.33 15.61 -28.46
C TYR A 183 12.18 15.76 -29.46
N VAL A 184 11.17 14.88 -29.41
CA VAL A 184 9.97 15.00 -30.26
C VAL A 184 9.27 16.34 -30.03
N ILE A 185 9.05 16.72 -28.78
CA ILE A 185 8.38 17.97 -28.41
C ILE A 185 9.22 19.17 -28.84
N ASN A 186 10.54 19.13 -28.58
CA ASN A 186 11.45 20.22 -28.94
C ASN A 186 11.50 20.45 -30.45
N ASP A 187 11.68 19.40 -31.25
CA ASP A 187 11.70 19.52 -32.71
C ASP A 187 10.36 20.05 -33.25
N TRP A 188 9.25 19.58 -32.68
CA TRP A 188 7.93 20.03 -33.09
C TRP A 188 7.69 21.51 -32.76
N ALA A 189 8.06 21.94 -31.56
CA ALA A 189 7.99 23.34 -31.15
C ALA A 189 8.89 24.23 -32.03
N TYR A 190 10.11 23.78 -32.31
CA TYR A 190 11.04 24.50 -33.18
C TYR A 190 10.50 24.66 -34.60
N GLN A 191 9.88 23.61 -35.18
CA GLN A 191 9.26 23.70 -36.50
C GLN A 191 8.16 24.77 -36.54
N TRP A 192 7.33 24.85 -35.50
CA TRP A 192 6.32 25.90 -35.39
C TRP A 192 6.92 27.30 -35.24
N TYR A 193 7.97 27.44 -34.45
CA TYR A 193 8.70 28.69 -34.30
C TYR A 193 9.27 29.19 -35.63
N VAL A 194 9.89 28.32 -36.41
CA VAL A 194 10.42 28.68 -37.74
C VAL A 194 9.30 29.09 -38.69
N ILE A 195 8.18 28.35 -38.73
CA ILE A 195 7.00 28.72 -39.55
C ILE A 195 6.48 30.10 -39.14
N PHE A 196 6.38 30.37 -37.83
CA PHE A 196 5.94 31.65 -37.31
C PHE A 196 6.88 32.80 -37.72
N LEU A 197 8.19 32.60 -37.62
CA LEU A 197 9.17 33.59 -38.06
C LEU A 197 9.10 33.87 -39.57
N LEU A 198 8.95 32.83 -40.40
CA LEU A 198 8.80 32.99 -41.86
C LEU A 198 7.53 33.76 -42.21
N PHE A 199 6.43 33.50 -41.51
CA PHE A 199 5.17 34.24 -41.68
C PHE A 199 5.29 35.71 -41.24
N TYR A 200 5.97 35.95 -40.12
CA TYR A 200 6.22 37.31 -39.64
C TYR A 200 7.11 38.11 -40.60
N SER A 201 8.16 37.49 -41.14
CA SER A 201 9.08 38.12 -42.11
C SER A 201 8.41 38.42 -43.46
N THR A 202 7.43 37.63 -43.88
CA THR A 202 6.69 37.84 -45.14
C THR A 202 5.54 38.82 -44.98
N SER A 203 4.99 38.99 -43.77
CA SER A 203 3.89 39.92 -43.46
C SER A 203 4.36 41.36 -43.18
N GLY A 204 5.58 41.72 -43.56
CA GLY A 204 6.17 43.04 -43.36
C GLY A 204 5.45 44.15 -44.16
N THR A 205 4.31 44.61 -43.67
CA THR A 205 3.80 46.01 -43.70
C THR A 205 2.42 46.05 -43.04
N ASN A 206 2.37 46.36 -41.74
CA ASN A 206 1.55 47.43 -41.15
C ASN A 206 1.63 47.37 -39.62
N SER A 207 2.04 48.49 -39.04
CA SER A 207 2.30 48.73 -37.62
C SER A 207 1.23 48.17 -36.68
N PHE A 208 1.60 47.27 -35.78
CA PHE A 208 0.79 46.96 -34.59
C PHE A 208 1.45 47.54 -33.34
N ASN A 209 0.74 48.49 -32.74
CA ASN A 209 1.11 49.19 -31.52
C ASN A 209 1.15 48.19 -30.35
N LEU A 210 2.30 48.14 -29.68
CA LEU A 210 2.57 47.35 -28.49
C LEU A 210 1.94 48.02 -27.26
N ALA A 211 0.61 48.04 -27.18
CA ALA A 211 -0.10 48.55 -26.01
C ALA A 211 -1.43 47.84 -25.81
N LYS A 212 -1.37 46.67 -25.18
CA LYS A 212 -2.28 46.17 -24.12
C LYS A 212 -2.03 44.68 -23.92
N GLY A 213 -1.59 44.33 -22.72
CA GLY A 213 -1.52 42.94 -22.29
C GLY A 213 -2.91 42.31 -22.35
N SER A 214 -3.01 41.20 -23.08
CA SER A 214 -4.01 40.14 -22.92
C SER A 214 -3.56 38.99 -23.80
N VAL A 215 -3.29 37.85 -23.17
CA VAL A 215 -3.17 36.57 -23.86
C VAL A 215 -4.43 36.38 -24.72
N LEU A 216 -4.27 36.45 -26.04
CA LEU A 216 -5.29 36.02 -26.99
C LEU A 216 -4.58 35.39 -28.19
N ILE A 217 -4.24 34.11 -28.05
CA ILE A 217 -4.27 33.20 -29.18
C ILE A 217 -5.74 32.77 -29.30
N PRO A 218 -6.52 33.35 -30.24
CA PRO A 218 -7.40 32.46 -30.99
C PRO A 218 -7.64 32.85 -32.46
N ARG A 219 -7.30 31.85 -33.30
CA ARG A 219 -8.16 31.18 -34.29
C ARG A 219 -8.58 31.85 -35.60
N HIS A 220 -8.75 30.94 -36.56
CA HIS A 220 -9.39 31.06 -37.87
C HIS A 220 -8.58 31.75 -38.97
N LYS A 221 -7.58 31.02 -39.48
CA LYS A 221 -7.46 30.60 -40.90
C LYS A 221 -6.07 30.00 -41.13
N CYS A 222 -5.82 28.79 -40.64
CA CYS A 222 -4.84 27.92 -41.31
C CYS A 222 -5.52 27.40 -42.58
N TYR A 223 -5.66 28.26 -43.59
CA TYR A 223 -5.90 27.79 -44.93
C TYR A 223 -4.63 27.06 -45.35
N LEU A 224 -4.80 25.77 -45.67
CA LEU A 224 -3.95 25.01 -46.56
C LEU A 224 -3.51 25.91 -47.73
N ALA A 225 -2.30 26.48 -47.63
CA ALA A 225 -1.61 27.00 -48.79
C ALA A 225 -0.88 25.81 -49.41
N THR A 226 -1.61 25.17 -50.32
CA THR A 226 -1.16 24.24 -51.33
C THR A 226 0.24 24.61 -51.83
N TYR A 227 1.19 23.69 -51.74
CA TYR A 227 2.32 23.68 -52.67
C TYR A 227 2.49 22.26 -53.21
N ARG A 228 2.36 22.20 -54.54
CA ARG A 228 2.76 21.10 -55.42
C ARG A 228 4.18 20.66 -55.16
#